data_AF-A0A954CHX7-F1
#
_entry.id   AF-A0A954CHX7-F1
#
_cell.length_a   1.000
_cell.length_b   1.000
_cell.length_c   1.000
_cell.angle_alpha   90.00
_cell.angle_beta   90.00
_cell.angle_gamma   90.00
#
_symmetry.space_group_name_H-M   'P 1'
#
loop_
_entity.id
_entity.type
_entity.pdbx_description
1 polymer ?
#
loop_
_entity_poly.entity_id
_entity_poly.type
_entity_poly.pdbx_seq_one_letter_code
_entity_poly.pdbx_strand_id
1 'polypeptide(L)'
;GRYMYLSDLEYADTPKERPYYLPSDFKYADYLFKARRDQAQGGGALSIRGKVYAKGLGVHAISKVTFDLNRGYKRFLCDIGVDDSAGDLASVEFKVYADGKLVFESGVLRRTTDVKNIDIDVLNVSELVLEVTAADNADIQDRANWANAKVVR
;
A
#
# COMPACT_ATOMS: atom_id res chain seq x y z
N GLY A 1 -15.04 -1.73 -19.06
CA GLY A 1 -13.81 -0.99 -19.40
C GLY A 1 -12.61 -1.87 -19.16
N ARG A 2 -11.51 -1.65 -19.89
CA ARG A 2 -10.26 -2.40 -19.68
C ARG A 2 -9.58 -1.86 -18.43
N TYR A 3 -9.13 -2.75 -17.54
CA TYR A 3 -8.40 -2.38 -16.32
C TYR A 3 -7.12 -3.23 -16.19
N MET A 4 -6.20 -2.76 -15.36
CA MET A 4 -4.97 -3.47 -14.97
C MET A 4 -4.85 -3.43 -13.45
N TYR A 5 -4.47 -4.53 -12.82
CA TYR A 5 -4.08 -4.51 -11.41
C TYR A 5 -2.71 -3.85 -11.26
N LEU A 6 -2.51 -3.06 -10.21
CA LEU A 6 -1.20 -2.47 -9.94
C LEU A 6 -0.14 -3.53 -9.64
N SER A 7 -0.54 -4.66 -9.05
CA SER A 7 0.35 -5.81 -8.85
C SER A 7 0.81 -6.50 -10.13
N ASP A 8 0.22 -6.18 -11.29
CA ASP A 8 0.67 -6.64 -12.61
C ASP A 8 1.51 -5.59 -13.36
N LEU A 9 1.69 -4.38 -12.80
CA LEU A 9 2.48 -3.32 -13.40
C LEU A 9 3.89 -3.26 -12.82
N GLU A 10 4.86 -2.82 -13.60
CA GLU A 10 6.16 -2.45 -13.06
C GLU A 10 6.04 -1.26 -12.09
N TYR A 11 6.79 -1.30 -11.00
CA TYR A 11 6.83 -0.24 -10.01
C TYR A 11 8.23 -0.08 -9.43
N ALA A 12 8.55 1.16 -9.05
CA ALA A 12 9.66 1.43 -8.17
C ALA A 12 9.14 1.39 -6.73
N ASP A 13 9.82 0.65 -5.87
CA ASP A 13 9.55 0.66 -4.44
C ASP A 13 10.75 1.28 -3.73
N THR A 14 10.47 2.24 -2.87
CA THR A 14 11.48 2.88 -2.04
C THR A 14 11.21 2.45 -0.61
N PRO A 15 11.94 1.46 -0.06
CA PRO A 15 11.95 1.27 1.39
C PRO A 15 12.48 2.57 2.01
N LYS A 16 11.58 3.37 2.59
CA LYS A 16 11.97 4.60 3.28
C LYS A 16 12.30 4.25 4.72
N GLU A 17 13.57 4.49 5.04
CA GLU A 17 14.20 4.41 6.35
C GLU A 17 14.16 3.01 6.98
N ARG A 18 15.35 2.43 7.06
CA ARG A 18 15.63 1.23 7.86
C ARG A 18 15.04 1.44 9.26
N PRO A 19 14.20 0.53 9.78
CA PRO A 19 13.67 0.66 11.13
C PRO A 19 14.84 0.89 12.09
N TYR A 20 14.73 1.92 12.93
CA TYR A 20 15.84 2.38 13.78
C TYR A 20 16.40 1.26 14.70
N TYR A 21 15.60 0.22 14.94
CA TYR A 21 15.94 -0.92 15.79
C TYR A 21 16.70 -2.05 15.08
N LEU A 22 16.82 -2.03 13.74
CA LEU A 22 17.57 -3.06 13.01
C LEU A 22 19.06 -2.66 12.91
N PRO A 23 20.00 -3.57 13.22
CA PRO A 23 21.42 -3.34 13.03
C PRO A 23 21.74 -2.86 11.61
N SER A 24 22.71 -1.95 11.50
CA SER A 24 23.14 -1.32 10.24
C SER A 24 23.78 -2.29 9.23
N ASP A 25 24.01 -3.53 9.62
CA ASP A 25 24.53 -4.63 8.80
C ASP A 25 23.50 -5.75 8.54
N PHE A 26 22.26 -5.62 9.03
CA PHE A 26 21.19 -6.60 8.78
C PHE A 26 20.83 -6.69 7.29
N LYS A 27 21.36 -7.72 6.62
CA LYS A 27 21.31 -7.93 5.16
C LYS A 27 19.91 -8.18 4.56
N TYR A 28 18.87 -8.28 5.39
CA TYR A 28 17.52 -8.66 4.96
C TYR A 28 16.46 -7.58 5.20
N ALA A 29 16.85 -6.37 5.66
CA ALA A 29 15.89 -5.29 5.87
C ALA A 29 15.08 -5.00 4.60
N ASP A 30 15.74 -4.86 3.46
CA ASP A 30 15.08 -4.61 2.17
C ASP A 30 14.09 -5.74 1.78
N TYR A 31 14.36 -6.99 2.16
CA TYR A 31 13.44 -8.11 1.93
C TYR A 31 12.20 -8.08 2.85
N LEU A 32 12.34 -7.55 4.06
CA LEU A 32 11.26 -7.51 5.05
C LEU A 32 10.31 -6.34 4.83
N PHE A 33 10.74 -5.26 4.18
CA PHE A 33 9.94 -4.04 3.99
C PHE A 33 9.56 -3.75 2.54
N LYS A 34 10.10 -4.49 1.56
CA LYS A 34 9.66 -4.38 0.16
C LYS A 34 8.20 -4.81 -0.01
N ALA A 35 7.45 -4.03 -0.77
CA ALA A 35 6.08 -4.33 -1.17
C ALA A 35 5.97 -5.66 -1.91
N ARG A 36 4.98 -6.48 -1.53
CA ARG A 36 4.73 -7.80 -2.12
C ARG A 36 3.52 -7.77 -3.04
N ARG A 37 3.68 -8.38 -4.22
CA ARG A 37 2.60 -8.55 -5.21
C ARG A 37 1.71 -9.72 -4.79
N ASP A 38 0.40 -9.47 -4.73
CA ASP A 38 -0.65 -10.47 -4.50
C ASP A 38 -0.47 -11.30 -3.22
N GLN A 39 0.27 -10.76 -2.25
CA GLN A 39 0.60 -11.42 -1.00
C GLN A 39 0.68 -10.38 0.12
N ALA A 40 0.20 -10.74 1.30
CA ALA A 40 0.38 -9.90 2.49
C ALA A 40 1.87 -9.82 2.87
N GLN A 41 2.26 -8.74 3.55
CA GLN A 41 3.66 -8.53 3.94
C GLN A 41 4.18 -9.59 4.90
N GLY A 42 3.32 -10.13 5.76
CA GLY A 42 3.61 -11.26 6.64
C GLY A 42 3.73 -12.60 5.91
N GLY A 43 3.48 -12.65 4.60
CA GLY A 43 3.20 -13.87 3.84
C GLY A 43 1.72 -14.23 3.86
N GLY A 44 1.32 -15.16 2.98
CA GLY A 44 -0.09 -15.57 2.86
C GLY A 44 -0.96 -14.60 2.08
N ALA A 45 -2.28 -14.84 2.08
CA ALA A 45 -3.22 -14.07 1.28
C ALA A 45 -3.41 -12.65 1.82
N LEU A 46 -3.64 -11.69 0.93
CA LEU A 46 -4.10 -10.35 1.29
C LEU A 46 -5.47 -10.47 1.96
N SER A 47 -5.63 -9.96 3.17
CA SER A 47 -6.90 -9.99 3.86
C SER A 47 -7.12 -8.75 4.74
N ILE A 48 -8.35 -8.24 4.75
CA ILE A 48 -8.73 -7.06 5.55
C ILE A 48 -10.09 -7.35 6.16
N ARG A 49 -10.18 -7.37 7.48
CA ARG A 49 -11.43 -7.60 8.24
C ARG A 49 -12.13 -8.90 7.81
N GLY A 50 -11.35 -9.95 7.55
CA GLY A 50 -11.81 -11.26 7.13
C GLY A 50 -12.12 -11.41 5.64
N LYS A 51 -12.09 -10.32 4.86
CA LYS A 51 -12.25 -10.38 3.40
C LYS A 51 -10.91 -10.66 2.75
N VAL A 52 -10.83 -11.78 2.01
CA VAL A 52 -9.63 -12.21 1.29
C VAL A 52 -9.61 -11.64 -0.13
N TYR A 53 -8.43 -11.26 -0.60
CA TYR A 53 -8.20 -10.68 -1.92
C TYR A 53 -7.15 -11.46 -2.70
N ALA A 54 -7.45 -11.72 -3.98
CA ALA A 54 -6.51 -12.40 -4.88
C ALA A 54 -5.45 -11.47 -5.48
N LYS A 55 -5.74 -10.16 -5.54
CA LYS A 55 -4.90 -9.16 -6.19
C LYS A 55 -4.67 -7.96 -5.29
N GLY A 56 -3.47 -7.39 -5.36
CA GLY A 56 -3.11 -6.18 -4.64
C GLY A 56 -1.66 -6.15 -4.20
N LEU A 57 -1.34 -5.22 -3.31
CA LEU A 57 0.00 -5.06 -2.75
C LEU A 57 -0.07 -5.14 -1.22
N GLY A 58 0.72 -6.03 -0.63
CA GLY A 58 0.96 -6.06 0.81
C GLY A 58 2.22 -5.27 1.14
N VAL A 59 2.16 -4.45 2.19
CA VAL A 59 3.26 -3.60 2.63
C VAL A 59 3.38 -3.59 4.16
N HIS A 60 4.50 -3.10 4.66
CA HIS A 60 4.65 -2.66 6.05
C HIS A 60 4.85 -1.13 6.03
N ALA A 61 4.27 -0.39 6.97
CA ALA A 61 4.62 1.03 7.12
C ALA A 61 6.09 1.17 7.59
N ILE A 62 6.86 2.17 7.21
CA ILE A 62 6.57 3.18 6.20
C ILE A 62 6.91 2.60 4.81
N SER A 63 5.99 2.73 3.85
CA SER A 63 6.20 2.25 2.48
C SER A 63 5.81 3.30 1.45
N LYS A 64 6.52 3.30 0.30
CA LYS A 64 6.22 4.17 -0.84
C LYS A 64 6.45 3.42 -2.16
N VAL A 65 5.36 3.16 -2.87
CA VAL A 65 5.36 2.45 -4.16
C VAL A 65 4.95 3.42 -5.27
N THR A 66 5.78 3.56 -6.29
CA THR A 66 5.60 4.51 -7.40
C THR A 66 5.34 3.77 -8.71
N PHE A 67 4.30 4.21 -9.42
CA PHE A 67 3.87 3.69 -10.72
C PHE A 67 3.94 4.80 -11.77
N ASP A 68 4.49 4.46 -12.95
CA ASP A 68 4.34 5.28 -14.14
C ASP A 68 3.07 4.87 -14.89
N LEU A 69 2.06 5.73 -14.82
CA LEU A 69 0.78 5.55 -15.50
C LEU A 69 0.83 5.94 -16.97
N ASN A 70 1.88 6.62 -17.43
CA ASN A 70 2.03 7.08 -18.82
C ASN A 70 0.81 7.84 -19.35
N ARG A 71 0.05 8.52 -18.47
CA ARG A 71 -1.20 9.23 -18.79
C ARG A 71 -2.26 8.34 -19.46
N GLY A 72 -2.16 7.03 -19.28
CA GLY A 72 -2.95 6.03 -20.01
C GLY A 72 -4.23 5.57 -19.31
N TYR A 73 -4.55 6.12 -18.14
CA TYR A 73 -5.66 5.69 -17.28
C TYR A 73 -6.51 6.87 -16.82
N LYS A 74 -7.71 6.56 -16.32
CA LYS A 74 -8.70 7.54 -15.87
C LYS A 74 -9.06 7.41 -14.40
N ARG A 75 -9.11 6.18 -13.88
CA ARG A 75 -9.49 5.91 -12.48
C ARG A 75 -8.49 5.00 -11.81
N PHE A 76 -8.20 5.27 -10.54
CA PHE A 76 -7.55 4.34 -9.62
C PHE A 76 -8.57 3.88 -8.58
N LEU A 77 -8.76 2.56 -8.48
CA LEU A 77 -9.71 1.91 -7.57
C LEU A 77 -8.94 0.98 -6.63
N CYS A 78 -9.27 1.00 -5.34
CA CYS A 78 -8.60 0.13 -4.36
C CYS A 78 -9.46 -0.05 -3.10
N ASP A 79 -9.28 -1.19 -2.43
CA ASP A 79 -9.75 -1.46 -1.08
C ASP A 79 -8.53 -1.34 -0.15
N ILE A 80 -8.57 -0.42 0.81
CA ILE A 80 -7.47 -0.18 1.75
C ILE A 80 -7.83 -0.61 3.16
N GLY A 81 -6.82 -1.04 3.91
CA GLY A 81 -6.95 -1.36 5.33
C GLY A 81 -5.75 -2.09 5.90
N VAL A 82 -5.76 -2.23 7.22
CA VAL A 82 -4.76 -3.01 7.95
C VAL A 82 -4.95 -4.48 7.63
N ASP A 83 -3.86 -5.18 7.33
CA ASP A 83 -3.90 -6.61 7.01
C ASP A 83 -4.29 -7.44 8.25
N ASP A 84 -5.05 -8.53 8.06
CA ASP A 84 -5.49 -9.34 9.20
C ASP A 84 -4.34 -10.02 9.95
N SER A 85 -3.17 -10.18 9.32
CA SER A 85 -1.93 -10.69 9.96
C SER A 85 -1.17 -9.63 10.77
N ALA A 86 -1.57 -8.36 10.71
CA ALA A 86 -1.06 -7.33 11.61
C ALA A 86 -1.45 -7.67 13.05
N GLY A 87 -0.69 -7.17 14.04
CA GLY A 87 -1.06 -7.29 15.44
C GLY A 87 -1.75 -6.03 15.98
N ASP A 88 -2.26 -6.10 17.21
CA ASP A 88 -3.25 -5.15 17.75
C ASP A 88 -2.77 -3.71 17.89
N LEU A 89 -1.46 -3.48 17.81
CA LEU A 89 -0.86 -2.14 17.90
C LEU A 89 -0.82 -1.42 16.54
N ALA A 90 -1.19 -2.10 15.44
CA ALA A 90 -1.08 -1.53 14.11
C ALA A 90 -1.96 -0.29 13.92
N SER A 91 -1.35 0.79 13.46
CA SER A 91 -1.97 2.08 13.20
C SER A 91 -1.28 2.74 12.01
N VAL A 92 -1.99 2.83 10.89
CA VAL A 92 -1.41 3.31 9.62
C VAL A 92 -2.26 4.41 9.00
N GLU A 93 -1.65 5.22 8.15
CA GLU A 93 -2.35 6.16 7.27
C GLU A 93 -1.96 5.91 5.82
N PHE A 94 -2.95 5.82 4.95
CA PHE A 94 -2.78 5.65 3.51
C PHE A 94 -2.85 7.01 2.82
N LYS A 95 -1.91 7.26 1.93
CA LYS A 95 -1.83 8.46 1.10
C LYS A 95 -1.64 8.10 -0.35
N VAL A 96 -2.28 8.86 -1.23
CA VAL A 96 -2.11 8.75 -2.67
C VAL A 96 -1.67 10.08 -3.22
N TYR A 97 -0.58 10.07 -3.99
CA TYR A 97 -0.11 11.24 -4.72
C TYR A 97 -0.23 11.00 -6.22
N ALA A 98 -0.67 12.02 -6.94
CA ALA A 98 -0.74 12.06 -8.39
C ALA A 98 0.14 13.22 -8.88
N ASP A 99 1.17 12.91 -9.69
CA ASP A 99 2.17 13.88 -10.14
C ASP A 99 2.73 14.75 -8.99
N GLY A 100 3.07 14.10 -7.86
CA GLY A 100 3.60 14.74 -6.66
C GLY A 100 2.57 15.48 -5.78
N LYS A 101 1.32 15.62 -6.21
CA LYS A 101 0.24 16.25 -5.41
C LYS A 101 -0.51 15.22 -4.57
N LEU A 102 -0.68 15.48 -3.27
CA LEU A 102 -1.56 14.68 -2.42
C LEU A 102 -3.02 14.81 -2.91
N VAL A 103 -3.62 13.69 -3.28
CA VAL A 103 -5.00 13.62 -3.79
C VAL A 103 -5.93 12.82 -2.90
N PHE A 104 -5.39 12.05 -1.96
CA PHE A 104 -6.17 11.30 -0.97
C PHE A 104 -5.34 11.03 0.28
N GLU A 105 -6.02 11.12 1.43
CA GLU A 105 -5.54 10.68 2.73
C GLU A 105 -6.66 9.91 3.45
N SER A 106 -6.32 8.81 4.13
CA SER A 106 -7.33 7.98 4.77
C SER A 106 -7.75 8.47 6.15
N GLY A 107 -6.89 9.25 6.82
CA GLY A 107 -6.81 9.30 8.28
C GLY A 107 -6.27 7.99 8.86
N VAL A 108 -6.15 7.92 10.19
CA VAL A 108 -5.60 6.72 10.87
C VAL A 108 -6.57 5.54 10.76
N LEU A 109 -6.08 4.42 10.22
CA LEU A 109 -6.74 3.12 10.19
C LEU A 109 -6.07 2.17 11.18
N ARG A 110 -6.87 1.35 11.85
CA ARG A 110 -6.45 0.32 12.80
C ARG A 110 -7.01 -1.04 12.37
N ARG A 111 -6.59 -2.13 13.02
CA ARG A 111 -7.14 -3.49 12.77
C ARG A 111 -8.66 -3.60 12.91
N THR A 112 -9.26 -2.72 13.70
CA THR A 112 -10.71 -2.67 13.93
C THR A 112 -11.45 -1.83 12.90
N THR A 113 -10.74 -1.06 12.08
CA THR A 113 -11.35 -0.22 11.05
C THR A 113 -11.84 -1.08 9.91
N ASP A 114 -13.09 -0.86 9.48
CA ASP A 114 -13.66 -1.53 8.32
C ASP A 114 -12.89 -1.20 7.03
N VAL A 115 -12.98 -2.09 6.05
CA VAL A 115 -12.41 -1.87 4.71
C VAL A 115 -12.89 -0.53 4.17
N LYS A 116 -11.95 0.30 3.71
CA LYS A 116 -12.26 1.57 3.03
C LYS A 116 -12.03 1.43 1.54
N ASN A 117 -13.04 1.74 0.73
CA ASN A 117 -12.90 1.76 -0.72
C ASN A 117 -12.46 3.16 -1.16
N ILE A 118 -11.53 3.24 -2.10
CA ILE A 118 -11.07 4.48 -2.71
C ILE A 118 -11.27 4.44 -4.23
N ASP A 119 -11.68 5.58 -4.78
CA ASP A 119 -11.91 5.78 -6.21
C ASP A 119 -11.46 7.20 -6.61
N ILE A 120 -10.29 7.27 -7.24
CA ILE A 120 -9.54 8.51 -7.47
C ILE A 120 -9.44 8.78 -8.97
N ASP A 121 -9.65 10.04 -9.36
CA ASP A 121 -9.40 10.49 -10.73
C ASP A 121 -7.89 10.55 -10.99
N VAL A 122 -7.46 9.85 -12.02
CA VAL A 122 -6.06 9.83 -12.47
C VAL A 122 -5.95 10.18 -13.96
N LEU A 123 -6.96 10.85 -14.51
CA LEU A 123 -6.94 11.33 -15.89
C LEU A 123 -5.72 12.23 -16.12
N ASN A 124 -4.95 11.91 -17.16
CA ASN A 124 -3.71 12.60 -17.54
C ASN A 124 -2.58 12.55 -16.50
N VAL A 125 -2.70 11.75 -15.43
CA VAL A 125 -1.64 11.57 -14.43
C VAL A 125 -0.51 10.74 -15.02
N SER A 126 0.73 11.20 -14.85
CA SER A 126 1.91 10.45 -15.28
C SER A 126 2.43 9.54 -14.17
N GLU A 127 2.53 10.05 -12.94
CA GLU A 127 3.06 9.32 -11.79
C GLU A 127 1.98 9.14 -10.73
N LEU A 128 1.77 7.91 -10.29
CA LEU A 128 0.93 7.58 -9.14
C LEU A 128 1.81 6.99 -8.02
N VAL A 129 1.72 7.57 -6.84
CA VAL A 129 2.45 7.12 -5.65
C VAL A 129 1.45 6.65 -4.61
N LEU A 130 1.68 5.44 -4.10
CA LEU A 130 0.98 4.86 -2.98
C LEU A 130 1.91 4.88 -1.76
N GLU A 131 1.52 5.59 -0.71
CA GLU A 131 2.31 5.71 0.52
C GLU A 131 1.49 5.21 1.72
N VAL A 132 2.12 4.43 2.59
CA VAL A 132 1.59 4.08 3.91
C VAL A 132 2.55 4.60 4.96
N THR A 133 2.06 5.47 5.84
CA THR A 133 2.82 6.01 6.97
C THR A 133 2.39 5.36 8.29
N ALA A 134 3.31 5.30 9.25
CA ALA A 134 3.01 5.00 10.64
C ALA A 134 2.14 6.09 11.28
N ALA A 135 1.38 5.74 12.31
CA ALA A 135 0.58 6.67 13.11
C ALA A 135 0.97 6.65 14.60
N ASP A 136 0.18 5.99 15.45
CA ASP A 136 0.24 6.14 16.91
C ASP A 136 1.46 5.45 17.54
N ASN A 137 1.85 4.28 17.03
CA ASN A 137 2.80 3.37 17.66
C ASN A 137 4.09 3.18 16.84
N ALA A 138 4.54 4.23 16.16
CA ALA A 138 5.55 4.10 15.10
C ALA A 138 5.11 3.02 14.08
N ASP A 139 6.04 2.27 13.49
CA ASP A 139 5.75 1.23 12.51
C ASP A 139 5.41 -0.14 13.13
N ILE A 140 5.12 -0.20 14.43
CA ILE A 140 4.99 -1.48 15.15
C ILE A 140 3.81 -2.30 14.61
N GLN A 141 4.14 -3.41 13.95
CA GLN A 141 3.18 -4.39 13.41
C GLN A 141 2.32 -3.84 12.26
N ASP A 142 2.72 -2.73 11.65
CA ASP A 142 1.97 -1.96 10.66
C ASP A 142 1.93 -2.62 9.28
N ARG A 143 1.33 -3.81 9.20
CA ARG A 143 1.06 -4.47 7.92
C ARG A 143 -0.24 -3.94 7.32
N ALA A 144 -0.17 -3.55 6.06
CA ALA A 144 -1.24 -2.86 5.37
C ALA A 144 -1.38 -3.38 3.94
N ASN A 145 -2.60 -3.30 3.41
CA ASN A 145 -2.91 -3.79 2.08
C ASN A 145 -3.51 -2.69 1.21
N TRP A 146 -2.96 -2.58 0.00
CA TRP A 146 -3.63 -1.98 -1.16
C TRP A 146 -4.32 -3.11 -1.94
N ALA A 147 -5.47 -3.56 -1.44
CA ALA A 147 -6.17 -4.71 -1.97
C ALA A 147 -7.04 -4.37 -3.19
N ASN A 148 -7.15 -5.29 -4.15
CA ASN A 148 -7.87 -5.09 -5.41
C ASN A 148 -7.43 -3.81 -6.17
N ALA A 149 -6.21 -3.34 -5.92
CA ALA A 149 -5.66 -2.10 -6.45
C ALA A 149 -5.55 -2.17 -7.98
N LYS A 150 -6.26 -1.30 -8.69
CA LYS A 150 -6.35 -1.33 -10.15
C LYS A 150 -6.54 0.05 -10.75
N VAL A 151 -6.06 0.18 -11.98
CA VAL A 151 -6.28 1.36 -12.83
C VAL A 151 -7.17 1.00 -14.01
N VAL A 152 -8.05 1.93 -14.39
CA VAL A 152 -9.07 1.75 -15.44
C VAL A 152 -8.82 2.73 -16.58
N ARG A 153 -8.93 2.26 -17.83
CA ARG A 153 -8.87 3.09 -19.05
C ARG A 153 -10.21 3.68 -19.45
#